data_AF-A0A7K8RW99-F1
#
_entry.id   AF-A0A7K8RW99-F1
#
_cell.length_a   1.000
_cell.length_b   1.000
_cell.length_c   1.000
_cell.angle_alpha   90.00
_cell.angle_beta   90.00
_cell.angle_gamma   90.00
#
_symmetry.space_group_name_H-M   'P 1'
#
loop_
_entity.id
_entity.type
_entity.pdbx_description
1 polymer ?
#
loop_
_entity_poly.entity_id
_entity_poly.type
_entity_poly.pdbx_seq_one_letter_code
_entity_poly.pdbx_strand_id
1 'polypeptide(L)'
;MLALFNKLLDWFRALFWKEEMELTLVGLQYSGKTTFSGQFNEDMIPTVGFNMRKITKGNVTIKLWDIGGQPRFRSMWERYCRGVSAIVYMVDAADQEKIEASKNELHNLLDKPQLQGIPVLVLGNKRDLPGALDEKELIEKMNLSAIQDREICCYSISCKEKDNIDITLQWLIQHSKSRRS
;
A
#
# COMPACT_ATOMS: atom_id res chain seq x y z
N MET A 1 1.09 35.92 16.03
CA MET A 1 1.71 36.34 14.75
C MET A 1 2.49 35.22 14.07
N LEU A 2 3.45 34.57 14.73
CA LEU A 2 4.24 33.46 14.15
C LEU A 2 3.42 32.28 13.60
N ALA A 3 2.38 31.84 14.31
CA ALA A 3 1.53 30.73 13.85
C ALA A 3 0.71 31.05 12.59
N LEU A 4 0.30 32.31 12.42
CA LEU A 4 -0.45 32.74 11.23
C LEU A 4 0.48 32.85 10.01
N PHE A 5 1.71 33.34 10.25
CA PHE A 5 2.75 33.43 9.23
C PHE A 5 3.23 32.05 8.77
N ASN A 6 3.40 31.10 9.68
CA ASN A 6 3.72 29.71 9.34
C ASN A 6 2.60 29.05 8.52
N LYS A 7 1.32 29.23 8.91
CA LYS A 7 0.19 28.73 8.10
C LYS A 7 0.15 29.34 6.70
N LEU A 8 0.46 30.63 6.57
CA LEU A 8 0.52 31.31 5.28
C LEU A 8 1.68 30.79 4.43
N LEU A 9 2.85 30.59 5.03
CA LEU A 9 4.04 30.00 4.39
C LEU A 9 3.81 28.55 3.97
N ASP A 10 3.15 27.74 4.79
CA ASP A 10 2.79 26.36 4.45
C ASP A 10 1.77 26.32 3.31
N TRP A 11 0.83 27.26 3.28
CA TRP A 11 -0.09 27.44 2.16
C TRP A 11 0.63 27.85 0.87
N PHE A 12 1.55 28.82 0.95
CA PHE A 12 2.40 29.21 -0.19
C PHE A 12 3.30 28.06 -0.66
N ARG A 13 3.89 27.30 0.28
CA ARG A 13 4.71 26.13 -0.05
C ARG A 13 3.88 25.03 -0.71
N ALA A 14 2.67 24.78 -0.21
CA ALA A 14 1.74 23.84 -0.80
C ALA A 14 1.31 24.27 -2.21
N LEU A 15 1.28 25.57 -2.52
CA LEU A 15 0.96 26.10 -3.85
C LEU A 15 2.09 25.89 -4.88
N PHE A 16 3.36 26.01 -4.44
CA PHE A 16 4.52 26.00 -5.34
C PHE A 16 5.30 24.67 -5.38
N TRP A 17 5.23 23.84 -4.33
CA TRP A 17 5.97 22.57 -4.27
C TRP A 17 5.08 21.37 -4.54
N LYS A 18 5.44 20.59 -5.55
CA LYS A 18 4.90 19.24 -5.76
C LYS A 18 5.54 18.29 -4.75
N GLU A 19 4.72 17.54 -4.01
CA GLU A 19 5.19 16.42 -3.20
C GLU A 19 5.29 15.18 -4.07
N GLU A 20 6.49 14.61 -4.17
CA GLU A 20 6.66 13.27 -4.77
C GLU A 20 6.72 12.23 -3.65
N MET A 21 5.85 11.23 -3.74
CA MET A 21 5.81 10.07 -2.87
C MET A 21 6.11 8.83 -3.71
N GLU A 22 6.97 7.95 -3.20
CA GLU A 22 7.20 6.64 -3.79
C GLU A 22 6.57 5.58 -2.91
N LEU A 23 5.80 4.69 -3.52
CA LEU A 23 5.06 3.61 -2.88
C LEU A 23 5.36 2.31 -3.62
N THR A 24 5.36 1.21 -2.88
CA THR A 24 5.45 -0.11 -3.48
C THR A 24 4.23 -0.94 -3.12
N LEU A 25 3.62 -1.55 -4.13
CA LEU A 25 2.46 -2.41 -4.05
C LEU A 25 2.89 -3.87 -4.23
N VAL A 26 2.82 -4.63 -3.15
CA VAL A 26 3.25 -6.02 -3.07
C VAL A 26 2.16 -6.89 -2.45
N GLY A 27 2.30 -8.20 -2.57
CA GLY A 27 1.32 -9.19 -2.12
C GLY A 27 1.19 -10.34 -3.09
N LEU A 28 0.47 -11.40 -2.70
CA LEU A 28 0.33 -12.61 -3.50
C LEU A 28 -0.33 -12.34 -4.87
N GLN A 29 -0.11 -13.24 -5.83
CA GLN A 29 -0.79 -13.16 -7.12
C GLN A 29 -2.31 -13.19 -6.95
N TYR A 30 -3.03 -12.50 -7.83
CA TYR A 30 -4.50 -12.38 -7.82
C TYR A 30 -5.12 -11.61 -6.64
N SER A 31 -4.33 -10.97 -5.78
CA SER A 31 -4.85 -10.11 -4.70
C SER A 31 -5.48 -8.79 -5.16
N GLY A 32 -5.37 -8.45 -6.45
CA GLY A 32 -5.99 -7.25 -7.03
C GLY A 32 -5.09 -6.01 -7.09
N LYS A 33 -3.77 -6.17 -6.98
CA LYS A 33 -2.78 -5.08 -7.11
C LYS A 33 -2.93 -4.28 -8.41
N THR A 34 -3.07 -4.96 -9.53
CA THR A 34 -3.18 -4.32 -10.85
C THR A 34 -4.51 -3.57 -11.03
N THR A 35 -5.59 -4.11 -10.46
CA THR A 35 -6.90 -3.45 -10.38
C THR A 35 -6.80 -2.17 -9.55
N PHE A 36 -6.18 -2.25 -8.36
CA PHE A 36 -5.95 -1.09 -7.51
C PHE A 36 -5.08 -0.02 -8.18
N SER A 37 -4.04 -0.41 -8.93
CA SER A 37 -3.20 0.52 -9.69
C SER A 37 -3.87 1.09 -10.94
N GLY A 38 -5.13 0.71 -11.23
CA GLY A 38 -5.95 1.31 -12.27
C GLY A 38 -5.70 0.76 -13.68
N GLN A 39 -5.25 -0.49 -13.83
CA GLN A 39 -5.56 -1.23 -15.06
C GLN A 39 -6.66 -2.23 -14.70
N PHE A 40 -7.85 -2.03 -15.25
CA PHE A 40 -8.90 -3.05 -15.25
C PHE A 40 -9.16 -3.41 -16.71
N ASN A 41 -8.90 -4.66 -17.07
CA ASN A 41 -9.32 -5.30 -18.32
C ASN A 41 -9.80 -6.71 -17.95
N GLU A 42 -10.93 -7.14 -18.51
CA GLU A 42 -11.54 -8.44 -18.19
C GLU A 42 -10.64 -9.64 -18.57
N ASP A 43 -9.70 -9.46 -19.50
CA ASP A 43 -8.74 -10.48 -19.96
C ASP A 43 -7.36 -10.44 -19.25
N MET A 44 -7.31 -10.00 -18.00
CA MET A 44 -6.01 -9.78 -17.33
C MET A 44 -5.24 -11.05 -16.96
N ILE A 45 -4.02 -11.14 -17.48
CA ILE A 45 -2.97 -12.08 -17.04
C ILE A 45 -2.17 -11.44 -15.89
N PRO A 46 -1.74 -12.20 -14.85
CA PRO A 46 -0.90 -11.67 -13.78
C PRO A 46 0.34 -10.91 -14.27
N THR A 47 0.69 -9.82 -13.57
CA THR A 47 1.91 -9.03 -13.85
C THR A 47 3.15 -9.93 -13.90
N VAL A 48 3.85 -9.90 -15.03
CA VAL A 48 5.17 -10.53 -15.22
C VAL A 48 6.24 -9.48 -14.87
N GLY A 49 6.94 -9.65 -13.76
CA GLY A 49 8.02 -8.75 -13.34
C GLY A 49 7.53 -7.58 -12.47
N PHE A 50 7.60 -6.36 -13.01
CA PHE A 50 7.28 -5.12 -12.30
C PHE A 50 6.75 -4.04 -13.26
N ASN A 51 5.89 -3.16 -12.77
CA ASN A 51 5.37 -2.01 -13.51
C ASN A 51 5.38 -0.76 -12.60
N MET A 52 5.95 0.36 -13.07
CA MET A 52 5.91 1.64 -12.36
C MET A 52 4.79 2.50 -12.96
N ARG A 53 3.91 3.01 -12.09
CA ARG A 53 2.92 4.01 -12.47
C ARG A 53 3.10 5.31 -11.74
N LYS A 54 2.84 6.41 -12.44
CA LYS A 54 2.83 7.75 -11.87
C LYS A 54 1.39 8.24 -11.81
N ILE A 55 0.86 8.42 -10.61
CA ILE A 55 -0.48 8.96 -10.35
C ILE A 55 -0.30 10.37 -9.80
N THR A 56 -0.79 11.37 -10.52
CA THR A 56 -0.71 12.78 -10.07
C THR A 56 -2.11 13.26 -9.70
N LYS A 57 -2.30 13.69 -8.45
CA LYS A 57 -3.55 14.30 -7.98
C LYS A 57 -3.24 15.59 -7.24
N GLY A 58 -3.65 16.72 -7.81
CA GLY A 58 -3.27 18.05 -7.30
C GLY A 58 -1.75 18.23 -7.31
N ASN A 59 -1.18 18.54 -6.15
CA ASN A 59 0.27 18.76 -5.99
C ASN A 59 1.01 17.51 -5.51
N VAL A 60 0.34 16.37 -5.36
CA VAL A 60 0.97 15.10 -4.97
C VAL A 60 1.14 14.20 -6.19
N THR A 61 2.34 13.66 -6.32
CA THR A 61 2.73 12.69 -7.34
C THR A 61 3.12 11.40 -6.65
N ILE A 62 2.37 10.34 -6.91
CA ILE A 62 2.62 9.01 -6.37
C ILE A 62 3.28 8.16 -7.45
N LYS A 63 4.49 7.68 -7.21
CA LYS A 63 5.12 6.61 -8.00
C LYS A 63 4.79 5.28 -7.33
N LEU A 64 4.00 4.45 -7.99
CA LEU A 64 3.55 3.16 -7.49
C LEU A 64 4.24 2.04 -8.26
N TRP A 65 5.02 1.22 -7.56
CA TRP A 65 5.63 0.01 -8.11
C TRP A 65 4.71 -1.19 -7.89
N ASP A 66 4.03 -1.68 -8.93
CA ASP A 66 3.27 -2.95 -8.91
C ASP A 66 4.21 -4.11 -9.21
N ILE A 67 4.49 -4.94 -8.20
CA ILE A 67 5.41 -6.07 -8.32
C ILE A 67 4.64 -7.39 -8.42
N GLY A 68 5.07 -8.27 -9.32
CA GLY A 68 4.48 -9.60 -9.50
C GLY A 68 4.43 -10.41 -8.20
N GLY A 69 3.31 -11.07 -7.96
CA GLY A 69 3.05 -11.85 -6.73
C GLY A 69 3.52 -13.32 -6.78
N GLN A 70 4.01 -13.78 -7.92
CA GLN A 70 4.52 -15.14 -8.11
C GLN A 70 5.81 -15.35 -7.30
N PRO A 71 6.05 -16.55 -6.75
CA PRO A 71 7.25 -16.85 -5.97
C PRO A 71 8.57 -16.37 -6.61
N ARG A 72 8.73 -16.55 -7.92
CA ARG A 72 9.93 -16.13 -8.68
C ARG A 72 10.23 -14.62 -8.64
N PHE A 73 9.25 -13.79 -8.31
CA PHE A 73 9.39 -12.33 -8.26
C PHE A 73 9.50 -11.78 -6.84
N ARG A 74 9.28 -12.61 -5.80
CA ARG A 74 9.26 -12.15 -4.40
C ARG A 74 10.62 -11.64 -3.91
N SER A 75 11.72 -12.17 -4.46
CA SER A 75 13.07 -11.66 -4.19
C SER A 75 13.26 -10.20 -4.62
N MET A 76 12.45 -9.70 -5.56
CA MET A 76 12.50 -8.30 -5.97
C MET A 76 11.76 -7.37 -5.00
N TRP A 77 10.83 -7.88 -4.18
CA TRP A 77 10.02 -7.05 -3.29
C TRP A 77 10.90 -6.21 -2.36
N GLU A 78 11.91 -6.83 -1.74
CA GLU A 78 12.85 -6.13 -0.89
C GLU A 78 13.53 -4.97 -1.62
N ARG A 79 14.03 -5.21 -2.85
CA ARG A 79 14.74 -4.19 -3.64
C ARG A 79 13.85 -2.98 -3.94
N TYR A 80 12.58 -3.21 -4.30
CA TYR A 80 11.65 -2.14 -4.66
C TYR A 80 10.95 -1.49 -3.47
N CYS A 81 11.00 -2.09 -2.27
CA CYS A 81 10.50 -1.47 -1.05
C CYS A 81 11.53 -0.54 -0.39
N ARG A 82 12.81 -0.56 -0.79
CA ARG A 82 13.83 0.30 -0.18
C ARG A 82 13.57 1.78 -0.49
N GLY A 83 13.65 2.61 0.54
CA GLY A 83 13.55 4.06 0.40
C GLY A 83 12.15 4.59 0.06
N VAL A 84 11.13 3.73 -0.05
CA VAL A 84 9.75 4.17 -0.28
C VAL A 84 9.19 4.90 0.94
N SER A 85 8.13 5.67 0.72
CA SER A 85 7.43 6.41 1.77
C SER A 85 6.47 5.51 2.56
N ALA A 86 5.87 4.52 1.91
CA ALA A 86 5.10 3.46 2.55
C ALA A 86 5.05 2.21 1.66
N ILE A 87 4.87 1.05 2.29
CA ILE A 87 4.61 -0.24 1.63
C ILE A 87 3.11 -0.48 1.67
N VAL A 88 2.49 -0.73 0.51
CA VAL A 88 1.11 -1.17 0.41
C VAL A 88 1.10 -2.68 0.17
N TYR A 89 0.62 -3.43 1.14
CA TYR A 89 0.55 -4.89 1.07
C TYR A 89 -0.89 -5.36 0.81
N MET A 90 -1.13 -5.92 -0.36
CA MET A 90 -2.46 -6.30 -0.84
C MET A 90 -2.74 -7.79 -0.60
N VAL A 91 -3.79 -8.07 0.16
CA VAL A 91 -4.29 -9.41 0.50
C VAL A 91 -5.64 -9.63 -0.18
N ASP A 92 -5.89 -10.84 -0.65
CA ASP A 92 -7.24 -11.26 -1.05
C ASP A 92 -8.01 -11.69 0.21
N ALA A 93 -8.94 -10.87 0.68
CA ALA A 93 -9.67 -11.16 1.91
C ALA A 93 -10.67 -12.31 1.75
N ALA A 94 -11.08 -12.64 0.53
CA ALA A 94 -12.01 -13.73 0.24
C ALA A 94 -11.31 -15.10 0.12
N ASP A 95 -10.00 -15.11 -0.14
CA ASP A 95 -9.20 -16.33 -0.28
C ASP A 95 -8.52 -16.72 1.04
N GLN A 96 -9.31 -17.27 1.96
CA GLN A 96 -8.83 -17.61 3.30
C GLN A 96 -7.72 -18.67 3.34
N GLU A 97 -7.66 -19.55 2.34
CA GLU A 97 -6.62 -20.60 2.23
C GLU A 97 -5.22 -20.00 2.04
N LYS A 98 -5.13 -18.83 1.39
CA LYS A 98 -3.85 -18.16 1.11
C LYS A 98 -3.43 -17.16 2.19
N ILE A 99 -4.25 -16.92 3.21
CA ILE A 99 -3.94 -15.93 4.26
C ILE A 99 -2.66 -16.28 5.00
N GLU A 100 -2.47 -17.54 5.41
CA GLU A 100 -1.26 -17.95 6.13
C GLU A 100 -0.01 -17.80 5.25
N ALA A 101 -0.09 -18.16 3.96
CA ALA A 101 0.99 -17.94 3.02
C ALA A 101 1.31 -16.44 2.83
N SER A 102 0.27 -15.59 2.77
CA SER A 102 0.43 -14.14 2.63
C SER A 102 1.06 -13.52 3.88
N LYS A 103 0.62 -13.93 5.06
CA LYS A 103 1.21 -13.56 6.34
C LYS A 103 2.69 -13.88 6.36
N ASN A 104 3.09 -15.11 6.04
CA ASN A 104 4.50 -15.50 6.07
C ASN A 104 5.36 -14.64 5.14
N GLU A 105 4.85 -14.31 3.95
CA GLU A 105 5.55 -13.42 3.01
C GLU A 105 5.62 -11.96 3.50
N LEU A 106 4.57 -11.45 4.14
CA LEU A 106 4.59 -10.13 4.77
C LEU A 106 5.65 -10.08 5.88
N HIS A 107 5.62 -11.01 6.83
CA HIS A 107 6.57 -11.03 7.94
C HIS A 107 8.02 -11.21 7.46
N ASN A 108 8.27 -12.11 6.50
CA ASN A 108 9.61 -12.26 5.89
C ASN A 108 10.09 -11.00 5.15
N LEU A 109 9.18 -10.23 4.54
CA LEU A 109 9.52 -8.95 3.92
C LEU A 109 9.88 -7.90 4.99
N LEU A 110 9.11 -7.81 6.08
CA LEU A 110 9.32 -6.80 7.11
C LEU A 110 10.54 -7.10 8.00
N ASP A 111 10.95 -8.36 8.10
CA ASP A 111 12.18 -8.79 8.78
C ASP A 111 13.47 -8.33 8.07
N LYS A 112 13.36 -7.78 6.85
CA LYS A 112 14.53 -7.24 6.13
C LYS A 112 15.00 -5.94 6.79
N PRO A 113 16.25 -5.87 7.28
CA PRO A 113 16.76 -4.66 7.97
C PRO A 113 16.70 -3.39 7.12
N GLN A 114 16.80 -3.55 5.80
CA GLN A 114 16.78 -2.43 4.85
C GLN A 114 15.41 -1.77 4.72
N LEU A 115 14.36 -2.38 5.25
CA LEU A 115 12.99 -1.88 5.25
C LEU A 115 12.53 -1.41 6.63
N GLN A 116 13.43 -1.37 7.62
CA GLN A 116 13.11 -1.00 9.00
C GLN A 116 12.45 0.39 9.07
N GLY A 117 11.39 0.50 9.87
CA GLY A 117 10.68 1.76 10.12
C GLY A 117 9.83 2.28 8.96
N ILE A 118 9.82 1.63 7.79
CA ILE A 118 8.94 2.03 6.68
C ILE A 118 7.49 1.68 7.05
N PRO A 119 6.55 2.65 7.04
CA PRO A 119 5.14 2.41 7.32
C PRO A 119 4.51 1.40 6.37
N VAL A 120 3.57 0.59 6.89
CA VAL A 120 2.89 -0.46 6.12
C VAL A 120 1.38 -0.26 6.16
N LEU A 121 0.76 -0.25 4.98
CA LEU A 121 -0.69 -0.29 4.82
C LEU A 121 -1.10 -1.65 4.25
N VAL A 122 -1.80 -2.45 5.05
CA VAL A 122 -2.36 -3.73 4.64
C VAL A 122 -3.77 -3.50 4.09
N LEU A 123 -4.01 -3.90 2.85
CA LEU A 123 -5.32 -3.78 2.20
C LEU A 123 -5.91 -5.18 1.98
N GLY A 124 -6.97 -5.49 2.73
CA GLY A 124 -7.81 -6.65 2.50
C GLY A 124 -8.80 -6.38 1.38
N ASN A 125 -8.46 -6.78 0.16
CA ASN A 125 -9.27 -6.51 -1.01
C ASN A 125 -10.33 -7.60 -1.25
N LYS A 126 -11.28 -7.30 -2.13
CA LYS A 126 -12.43 -8.15 -2.49
C LYS A 126 -13.45 -8.33 -1.37
N ARG A 127 -13.63 -7.29 -0.55
CA ARG A 127 -14.67 -7.23 0.48
C ARG A 127 -16.09 -7.43 -0.07
N ASP A 128 -16.30 -7.17 -1.35
CA ASP A 128 -17.57 -7.41 -2.05
C ASP A 128 -17.96 -8.89 -2.14
N LEU A 129 -17.02 -9.81 -1.95
CA LEU A 129 -17.28 -11.25 -2.05
C LEU A 129 -17.79 -11.85 -0.72
N PRO A 130 -18.70 -12.84 -0.78
CA PRO A 130 -19.15 -13.53 0.42
C PRO A 130 -18.00 -14.27 1.10
N GLY A 131 -17.92 -14.17 2.42
CA GLY A 131 -16.85 -14.80 3.21
C GLY A 131 -15.51 -14.06 3.19
N ALA A 132 -15.46 -12.85 2.63
CA ALA A 132 -14.31 -11.97 2.76
C ALA A 132 -14.10 -11.55 4.22
N LEU A 133 -12.85 -11.64 4.66
CA LEU A 133 -12.46 -11.25 6.02
C LEU A 133 -12.63 -9.75 6.22
N ASP A 134 -13.16 -9.39 7.39
CA ASP A 134 -13.17 -8.00 7.82
C ASP A 134 -11.80 -7.54 8.34
N GLU A 135 -11.70 -6.26 8.68
CA GLU A 135 -10.45 -5.66 9.17
C GLU A 135 -9.92 -6.35 10.44
N LYS A 136 -10.81 -6.70 11.37
CA LYS A 136 -10.42 -7.31 12.65
C LYS A 136 -9.90 -8.73 12.43
N GLU A 137 -10.59 -9.50 11.61
CA GLU A 137 -10.19 -10.86 11.25
C GLU A 137 -8.84 -10.87 10.50
N LEU A 138 -8.61 -9.88 9.63
CA LEU A 138 -7.32 -9.72 8.95
C LEU A 138 -6.20 -9.39 9.93
N ILE A 139 -6.42 -8.46 10.87
CA ILE A 139 -5.43 -8.11 11.91
C ILE A 139 -5.04 -9.36 12.71
N GLU A 140 -6.03 -10.16 13.13
CA GLU A 140 -5.81 -11.39 13.89
C GLU A 140 -5.09 -12.46 13.05
N LYS A 141 -5.64 -12.82 11.88
CA LYS A 141 -5.11 -13.93 11.05
C LYS A 141 -3.75 -13.62 10.43
N MET A 142 -3.48 -12.36 10.09
CA MET A 142 -2.18 -11.91 9.58
C MET A 142 -1.17 -11.60 10.71
N ASN A 143 -1.61 -11.68 11.98
CA ASN A 143 -0.82 -11.37 13.15
C ASN A 143 -0.16 -9.98 13.06
N LEU A 144 -0.94 -8.96 12.66
CA LEU A 144 -0.41 -7.61 12.45
C LEU A 144 0.01 -6.95 13.75
N SER A 145 -0.62 -7.30 14.87
CA SER A 145 -0.28 -6.80 16.20
C SER A 145 1.11 -7.24 16.68
N ALA A 146 1.75 -8.24 16.06
CA ALA A 146 3.13 -8.61 16.39
C ALA A 146 4.16 -7.64 15.78
N ILE A 147 3.77 -6.83 14.78
CA ILE A 147 4.65 -5.87 14.12
C ILE A 147 4.61 -4.56 14.93
N GLN A 148 5.67 -4.30 15.68
CA GLN A 148 5.77 -3.16 16.61
C GLN A 148 6.92 -2.20 16.27
N ASP A 149 7.72 -2.50 15.24
CA ASP A 149 8.91 -1.76 14.84
C ASP A 149 8.62 -0.63 13.83
N ARG A 150 7.36 -0.45 13.44
CA ARG A 150 6.89 0.50 12.44
C ARG A 150 5.40 0.80 12.61
N GLU A 151 4.93 1.86 11.98
CA GLU A 151 3.49 2.09 11.82
C GLU A 151 2.90 1.03 10.89
N ILE A 152 1.80 0.41 11.32
CA ILE A 152 1.02 -0.51 10.51
C ILE A 152 -0.48 -0.19 10.62
N CYS A 153 -1.15 -0.13 9.48
CA CYS A 153 -2.59 0.10 9.38
C CYS A 153 -3.21 -0.99 8.49
N CYS A 154 -4.46 -1.35 8.73
CA CYS A 154 -5.20 -2.32 7.93
C CYS A 154 -6.55 -1.74 7.53
N TYR A 155 -6.93 -1.86 6.25
CA TYR A 155 -8.28 -1.55 5.79
C TYR A 155 -8.84 -2.69 4.96
N SER A 156 -10.15 -2.92 5.08
CA SER A 156 -10.91 -3.78 4.17
C SER A 156 -11.48 -2.94 3.02
N ILE A 157 -11.21 -3.32 1.78
CA ILE A 157 -11.55 -2.55 0.57
C ILE A 157 -12.20 -3.41 -0.51
N SER A 158 -12.88 -2.77 -1.46
CA SER A 158 -13.22 -3.39 -2.74
C SER A 158 -12.74 -2.51 -3.89
N CYS A 159 -11.77 -3.01 -4.65
CA CYS A 159 -11.37 -2.33 -5.89
C CYS A 159 -12.48 -2.37 -6.95
N LYS A 160 -13.34 -3.40 -6.93
CA LYS A 160 -14.43 -3.59 -7.89
C LYS A 160 -15.55 -2.58 -7.66
N GLU A 161 -16.03 -2.49 -6.42
CA GLU A 161 -17.11 -1.57 -6.01
C GLU A 161 -16.60 -0.19 -5.61
N LYS A 162 -15.28 0.02 -5.58
CA LYS A 162 -14.59 1.24 -5.14
C LYS A 162 -14.87 1.60 -3.66
N ASP A 163 -15.16 0.61 -2.83
CA ASP A 163 -15.36 0.77 -1.39
C ASP A 163 -14.01 1.02 -0.68
N ASN A 164 -14.00 2.00 0.23
CA ASN A 164 -12.85 2.40 1.06
C ASN A 164 -11.55 2.81 0.31
N ILE A 165 -11.64 3.08 -0.99
CA ILE A 165 -10.49 3.54 -1.79
C ILE A 165 -10.11 4.98 -1.44
N ASP A 166 -11.08 5.81 -1.07
CA ASP A 166 -10.90 7.19 -0.65
C ASP A 166 -10.11 7.30 0.67
N ILE A 167 -10.48 6.55 1.70
CA ILE A 167 -9.76 6.52 2.99
C ILE A 167 -8.34 5.96 2.83
N THR A 168 -8.15 4.99 1.92
CA THR A 168 -6.85 4.44 1.56
C THR A 168 -5.94 5.53 0.98
N LEU A 169 -6.46 6.32 0.02
CA LEU A 169 -5.71 7.44 -0.57
C LEU A 169 -5.43 8.54 0.44
N GLN A 170 -6.35 8.83 1.37
CA GLN A 170 -6.13 9.81 2.43
C GLN A 170 -4.97 9.42 3.34
N TRP A 171 -4.92 8.14 3.77
CA TRP A 171 -3.81 7.63 4.58
C TRP A 171 -2.46 7.77 3.86
N LEU A 172 -2.41 7.44 2.55
CA LEU A 172 -1.20 7.58 1.75
C LEU A 172 -0.76 9.05 1.63
N ILE A 173 -1.69 9.98 1.38
CA ILE A 173 -1.39 11.41 1.26
C ILE A 173 -0.91 12.00 2.61
N GLN A 174 -1.40 11.50 3.74
CA GLN A 174 -0.90 11.95 5.04
C GLN A 174 0.58 11.56 5.25
N HIS A 175 0.96 10.38 4.77
CA HIS A 175 2.31 9.85 4.87
C HIS A 175 3.30 10.44 3.84
N SER A 176 2.83 11.14 2.79
CA SER A 176 3.71 11.91 1.91
C SER A 176 4.32 13.12 2.61
N LYS A 177 3.62 13.67 3.61
CA LYS A 177 3.98 14.92 4.29
C LYS A 177 4.95 14.73 5.45
N SER A 178 4.91 13.58 6.16
CA SER A 178 5.69 13.39 7.40
C SER A 178 7.20 13.26 7.18
N ARG A 179 7.64 12.90 5.96
CA ARG A 179 9.07 12.74 5.63
C ARG A 179 9.87 14.05 5.56
N ARG A 180 9.24 15.21 5.79
CA ARG A 180 9.87 16.55 5.73
C ARG A 180 10.03 17.23 7.10
N SER A 181 9.69 16.60 8.23
CA SER A 181 9.96 17.17 9.56
C SER A 181 11.26 16.64 10.16
#